data_AF-A0A3R8TMN5-F1
#
_entry.id   AF-A0A3R8TMN5-F1
#
_cell.length_a   1.000
_cell.length_b   1.000
_cell.length_c   1.000
_cell.angle_alpha   90.00
_cell.angle_beta   90.00
_cell.angle_gamma   90.00
#
_symmetry.space_group_name_H-M   'P 1'
#
loop_
_entity.id
_entity.type
_entity.pdbx_description
1 polymer ?
#
loop_
_entity_poly.entity_id
_entity_poly.type
_entity_poly.pdbx_seq_one_letter_code
_entity_poly.pdbx_strand_id
1 'polypeptide(L)'
;MLKLPPLKPDSDQMLHLDALRIVGALMIVVFHFNRFINLDGRWQAADDTIKSFSLIVDLFFLISGYVMAAIYTGRLTTFAKYRDFLQKRVARLGPLHWATMLVFVAIAALGWAGVLNERDPSRYDVTCIPQNVLFIHAWGTCHAQTWNFVSWAISAEMGMYIALPLLFWITARGWQATAAVAFGSLALLIWMTRDGESFSQWTYDFGVARAVPGFMLGMLAFQLKDVLAKLPFARFVMWALLAAFFVASWAGASRTALLLVIYAVGLAGVAADAQGVQGGISRRLAPWAQLSFSLYLLHPIALKIALNWVGFGAWGLSGDAMRLWCLLWVILLFPIAYLSLVGFERPARDWVARLGKREKLPLS
;
A
#
# COMPACT_ATOMS: atom_id res chain seq x y z
N MET A 1 31.49 6.54 -13.50
CA MET A 1 30.25 5.72 -13.52
C MET A 1 29.59 5.82 -12.15
N LEU A 2 28.35 6.31 -12.07
CA LEU A 2 27.58 6.34 -10.83
C LEU A 2 27.32 4.87 -10.41
N LYS A 3 27.85 4.40 -9.28
CA LYS A 3 27.59 3.03 -8.79
C LYS A 3 26.19 2.98 -8.20
N LEU A 4 25.23 2.50 -8.99
CA LEU A 4 23.85 2.28 -8.56
C LEU A 4 23.79 1.10 -7.57
N PRO A 5 23.28 1.28 -6.34
CA PRO A 5 23.31 0.26 -5.30
C PRO A 5 22.33 -0.89 -5.61
N PRO A 6 22.72 -2.17 -5.43
CA PRO A 6 21.81 -3.28 -5.68
C PRO A 6 20.63 -3.26 -4.70
N LEU A 7 19.48 -3.75 -5.18
CA LEU A 7 18.33 -4.03 -4.32
C LEU A 7 18.65 -5.20 -3.38
N LYS A 8 18.23 -5.09 -2.12
CA LYS A 8 18.43 -6.10 -1.08
C LYS A 8 17.15 -6.27 -0.27
N PRO A 9 16.90 -7.40 0.39
CA PRO A 9 15.79 -7.48 1.33
C PRO A 9 16.00 -6.47 2.47
N ASP A 10 14.90 -5.94 3.04
CA ASP A 10 14.97 -5.06 4.23
C ASP A 10 15.38 -5.89 5.47
N SER A 11 15.03 -7.17 5.50
CA SER A 11 15.41 -8.15 6.52
C SER A 11 15.37 -9.57 5.95
N ASP A 12 16.26 -10.45 6.40
CA ASP A 12 16.21 -11.87 6.07
C ASP A 12 15.06 -12.61 6.79
N GLN A 13 14.40 -11.96 7.75
CA GLN A 13 13.32 -12.55 8.56
C GLN A 13 11.92 -12.36 7.96
N MET A 14 11.77 -11.57 6.89
CA MET A 14 10.46 -11.20 6.31
C MET A 14 10.43 -11.36 4.79
N LEU A 15 11.16 -12.34 4.26
CA LEU A 15 11.31 -12.54 2.81
C LEU A 15 9.99 -12.86 2.12
N HIS A 16 9.11 -13.62 2.77
CA HIS A 16 7.81 -13.99 2.21
C HIS A 16 6.86 -12.80 2.18
N LEU A 17 6.78 -12.03 3.27
CA LEU A 17 5.99 -10.79 3.29
C LEU A 17 6.53 -9.74 2.33
N ASP A 18 7.85 -9.60 2.18
CA ASP A 18 8.47 -8.71 1.20
C ASP A 18 8.15 -9.15 -0.24
N ALA A 19 8.19 -10.45 -0.53
CA ALA A 19 7.76 -10.97 -1.83
C ALA A 19 6.28 -10.65 -2.12
N LEU A 20 5.40 -10.81 -1.12
CA LEU A 20 3.99 -10.44 -1.25
C LEU A 20 3.80 -8.93 -1.47
N ARG A 21 4.61 -8.07 -0.86
CA ARG A 21 4.56 -6.61 -1.07
C ARG A 21 4.82 -6.22 -2.51
N ILE A 22 5.85 -6.78 -3.16
CA ILE A 22 6.12 -6.43 -4.57
C ILE A 22 5.06 -7.01 -5.51
N VAL A 23 4.59 -8.23 -5.26
CA VAL A 23 3.49 -8.82 -6.03
C VAL A 23 2.23 -7.97 -5.88
N GLY A 24 1.90 -7.55 -4.66
CA GLY A 24 0.73 -6.72 -4.40
C GLY A 24 0.84 -5.32 -4.99
N ALA A 25 2.03 -4.72 -5.01
CA ALA A 25 2.24 -3.43 -5.67
C ALA A 25 1.98 -3.54 -7.18
N LEU A 26 2.47 -4.61 -7.82
CA LEU A 26 2.20 -4.88 -9.23
C LEU A 26 0.70 -5.09 -9.49
N MET A 27 0.01 -5.86 -8.63
CA MET A 27 -1.45 -6.06 -8.71
C MET A 27 -2.20 -4.72 -8.64
N ILE A 28 -1.79 -3.79 -7.78
CA ILE A 28 -2.38 -2.43 -7.71
C ILE A 28 -2.12 -1.62 -8.97
N VAL A 29 -0.90 -1.67 -9.52
CA VAL A 29 -0.58 -0.96 -10.77
C VAL A 29 -1.48 -1.48 -11.89
N VAL A 30 -1.58 -2.81 -12.04
CA VAL A 30 -2.45 -3.45 -13.04
C VAL A 30 -3.92 -3.09 -12.81
N PHE A 31 -4.39 -3.11 -11.56
CA PHE A 31 -5.74 -2.69 -11.19
C PHE A 31 -6.09 -1.29 -11.71
N HIS A 32 -5.22 -0.31 -11.48
CA HIS A 32 -5.50 1.06 -11.92
C HIS A 32 -5.33 1.24 -13.44
N PHE A 33 -4.38 0.52 -14.05
CA PHE A 33 -4.18 0.56 -15.51
C PHE A 33 -5.33 -0.12 -16.27
N ASN A 34 -6.07 -1.02 -15.62
CA ASN A 34 -7.20 -1.75 -16.18
C ASN A 34 -8.24 -0.85 -16.87
N ARG A 35 -8.40 0.39 -16.42
CA ARG A 35 -9.28 1.40 -17.06
C ARG A 35 -8.96 1.60 -18.55
N PHE A 36 -7.73 1.32 -19.00
CA PHE A 36 -7.29 1.45 -20.37
C PHE A 36 -7.13 0.10 -21.10
N ILE A 37 -7.25 -1.03 -20.40
CA ILE A 37 -7.06 -2.38 -20.96
C ILE A 37 -8.34 -2.88 -21.66
N ASN A 38 -9.51 -2.56 -21.11
CA ASN A 38 -10.82 -3.04 -21.59
C ASN A 38 -11.65 -1.94 -22.29
N LEU A 39 -11.03 -0.99 -22.98
CA LEU A 39 -11.75 0.12 -23.64
C LEU A 39 -12.75 -0.33 -24.71
N ASP A 40 -12.50 -1.47 -25.36
CA ASP A 40 -13.35 -2.04 -26.43
C ASP A 40 -14.32 -3.14 -25.93
N GLY A 41 -14.37 -3.38 -24.62
CA GLY A 41 -15.21 -4.39 -23.99
C GLY A 41 -14.81 -5.85 -24.23
N ARG A 42 -13.75 -6.13 -25.02
CA ARG A 42 -13.37 -7.50 -25.41
C ARG A 42 -12.78 -8.34 -24.27
N TRP A 43 -12.40 -7.71 -23.16
CA TRP A 43 -11.69 -8.32 -22.04
C TRP A 43 -12.49 -8.26 -20.74
N GLN A 44 -13.83 -8.27 -20.81
CA GLN A 44 -14.69 -8.08 -19.63
C GLN A 44 -14.41 -9.06 -18.49
N ALA A 45 -14.21 -10.34 -18.77
CA ALA A 45 -13.88 -11.32 -17.74
C ALA A 45 -12.54 -11.04 -17.03
N ALA A 46 -11.54 -10.55 -17.78
CA ALA A 46 -10.27 -10.13 -17.20
C ALA A 46 -10.42 -8.82 -16.42
N ASP A 47 -11.21 -7.87 -16.93
CA ASP A 47 -11.55 -6.60 -16.26
C ASP A 47 -12.19 -6.85 -14.87
N ASP A 48 -13.18 -7.73 -14.80
CA ASP A 48 -13.85 -8.06 -13.54
C ASP A 48 -12.92 -8.78 -12.56
N THR A 49 -12.03 -9.63 -13.07
CA THR A 49 -10.98 -10.26 -12.26
C THR A 49 -9.99 -9.23 -11.74
N ILE A 50 -9.51 -8.32 -12.59
CA ILE A 50 -8.51 -7.32 -12.21
C ILE A 50 -9.09 -6.31 -11.20
N LYS A 51 -10.40 -5.99 -11.27
CA LYS A 51 -11.06 -5.13 -10.27
C LYS A 51 -10.95 -5.67 -8.84
N SER A 52 -10.83 -6.98 -8.65
CA SER A 52 -10.67 -7.58 -7.31
C SER A 52 -9.29 -7.31 -6.71
N PHE A 53 -8.29 -6.98 -7.53
CA PHE A 53 -6.92 -6.73 -7.06
C PHE A 53 -6.84 -5.52 -6.11
N SER A 54 -7.85 -4.64 -6.10
CA SER A 54 -7.99 -3.57 -5.10
C SER A 54 -7.96 -4.08 -3.65
N LEU A 55 -8.33 -5.36 -3.42
CA LEU A 55 -8.35 -5.98 -2.08
C LEU A 55 -6.94 -6.24 -1.54
N ILE A 56 -5.90 -6.18 -2.38
CA ILE A 56 -4.52 -6.37 -1.92
C ILE A 56 -4.04 -5.21 -1.02
N VAL A 57 -4.74 -4.06 -1.02
CA VAL A 57 -4.49 -2.99 -0.04
C VAL A 57 -4.65 -3.50 1.40
N ASP A 58 -5.63 -4.38 1.64
CA ASP A 58 -5.87 -4.97 2.95
C ASP A 58 -4.73 -5.93 3.37
N LEU A 59 -4.05 -6.57 2.40
CA LEU A 59 -2.81 -7.31 2.66
C LEU A 59 -1.70 -6.36 3.14
N PHE A 60 -1.55 -5.18 2.53
CA PHE A 60 -0.57 -4.20 2.99
C PHE A 60 -0.83 -3.74 4.42
N PHE A 61 -2.09 -3.55 4.82
CA PHE A 61 -2.44 -3.25 6.21
C PHE A 61 -2.06 -4.37 7.17
N LEU A 62 -2.33 -5.64 6.81
CA LEU A 62 -1.89 -6.81 7.59
C LEU A 62 -0.38 -6.87 7.74
N ILE A 63 0.34 -6.72 6.62
CA ILE A 63 1.81 -6.73 6.65
C ILE A 63 2.33 -5.56 7.50
N SER A 64 1.72 -4.37 7.40
CA SER A 64 2.11 -3.21 8.21
C SER A 64 1.93 -3.47 9.71
N GLY A 65 0.78 -4.01 10.11
CA GLY A 65 0.52 -4.39 11.51
C GLY A 65 1.51 -5.42 12.05
N TYR A 66 1.81 -6.45 11.25
CA TYR A 66 2.83 -7.45 11.61
C TYR A 66 4.21 -6.82 11.80
N VAL A 67 4.65 -6.00 10.85
CA VAL A 67 5.95 -5.32 10.92
C VAL A 67 6.03 -4.34 12.10
N MET A 68 4.95 -3.61 12.40
CA MET A 68 4.92 -2.73 13.56
C MET A 68 5.04 -3.52 14.86
N ALA A 69 4.29 -4.62 15.00
CA ALA A 69 4.39 -5.49 16.16
C ALA A 69 5.80 -6.09 16.29
N ALA A 70 6.36 -6.63 15.20
CA ALA A 70 7.67 -7.26 15.21
C ALA A 70 8.81 -6.30 15.58
N ILE A 71 8.78 -5.06 15.10
CA ILE A 71 9.87 -4.11 15.30
C ILE A 71 9.68 -3.28 16.58
N TYR A 72 8.45 -2.95 16.97
CA TYR A 72 8.18 -1.92 17.99
C TYR A 72 7.54 -2.42 19.28
N THR A 73 7.13 -3.70 19.37
CA THR A 73 6.66 -4.28 20.64
C THR A 73 7.73 -4.10 21.73
N GLY A 74 7.33 -3.54 22.87
CA GLY A 74 8.24 -3.23 23.99
C GLY A 74 9.21 -2.07 23.76
N ARG A 75 9.16 -1.38 22.61
CA ARG A 75 10.08 -0.26 22.29
C ARG A 75 9.47 1.12 22.46
N LEU A 76 8.15 1.28 22.30
CA LEU A 76 7.46 2.58 22.43
C LEU A 76 7.05 2.88 23.87
N THR A 77 8.02 2.87 24.79
CA THR A 77 7.75 2.99 26.24
C THR A 77 7.65 4.43 26.75
N THR A 78 7.99 5.43 25.93
CA THR A 78 7.98 6.84 26.31
C THR A 78 7.49 7.69 25.15
N PHE A 79 6.96 8.88 25.46
CA PHE A 79 6.54 9.83 24.43
C PHE A 79 7.68 10.23 23.47
N ALA A 80 8.91 10.37 23.97
CA ALA A 80 10.07 10.68 23.12
C ALA A 80 10.35 9.59 22.07
N LYS A 81 10.30 8.30 22.47
CA LYS A 81 10.46 7.16 21.54
C LYS A 81 9.31 7.08 20.54
N TYR A 82 8.10 7.38 20.98
CA TYR A 82 6.93 7.45 20.10
C TYR A 82 7.05 8.58 19.06
N ARG A 83 7.51 9.77 19.48
CA ARG A 83 7.81 10.88 18.57
C ARG A 83 8.89 10.52 17.54
N ASP A 84 9.99 9.90 17.97
CA ASP A 84 11.06 9.43 17.07
C ASP A 84 10.54 8.39 16.07
N PHE A 85 9.66 7.49 16.51
CA PHE A 85 8.96 6.56 15.62
C PHE A 85 8.13 7.29 14.56
N LEU A 86 7.25 8.22 14.96
CA LEU A 86 6.41 8.97 14.01
C LEU A 86 7.27 9.78 13.03
N GLN A 87 8.34 10.42 13.51
CA GLN A 87 9.28 11.14 12.67
C GLN A 87 9.91 10.23 11.60
N LYS A 88 10.31 9.00 11.95
CA LYS A 88 10.82 8.01 10.97
C LYS A 88 9.76 7.59 9.96
N ARG A 89 8.49 7.51 10.36
CA ARG A 89 7.38 7.18 9.44
C ARG A 89 7.09 8.33 8.47
N VAL A 90 7.03 9.56 8.96
CA VAL A 90 6.91 10.75 8.11
C VAL A 90 8.12 10.89 7.18
N ALA A 91 9.34 10.64 7.66
CA ALA A 91 10.54 10.64 6.83
C ALA A 91 10.52 9.57 5.73
N ARG A 92 9.88 8.42 5.98
CA ARG A 92 9.74 7.34 5.01
C ARG A 92 8.65 7.62 3.97
N LEU A 93 7.52 8.18 4.37
CA LEU A 93 6.33 8.33 3.51
C LEU A 93 6.21 9.73 2.88
N GLY A 94 6.56 10.77 3.63
CA GLY A 94 6.35 12.19 3.27
C GLY A 94 7.03 12.64 2.01
N PRO A 95 8.35 12.43 1.81
CA PRO A 95 9.04 12.99 0.66
C PRO A 95 8.38 12.65 -0.68
N LEU A 96 8.10 11.37 -0.93
CA LEU A 96 7.48 10.94 -2.19
C LEU A 96 5.99 11.31 -2.25
N HIS A 97 5.26 11.18 -1.13
CA HIS A 97 3.86 11.60 -1.07
C HIS A 97 3.69 13.07 -1.46
N TRP A 98 4.44 13.97 -0.83
CA TRP A 98 4.38 15.40 -1.12
C TRP A 98 4.91 15.75 -2.52
N ALA A 99 5.97 15.09 -2.99
CA ALA A 99 6.46 15.31 -4.36
C ALA A 99 5.41 14.92 -5.41
N THR A 100 4.77 13.75 -5.27
CA THR A 100 3.72 13.33 -6.20
C THR A 100 2.47 14.19 -6.07
N MET A 101 2.10 14.63 -4.86
CA MET A 101 1.05 15.63 -4.65
C MET A 101 1.35 16.93 -5.42
N LEU A 102 2.58 17.46 -5.33
CA LEU A 102 2.98 18.67 -6.05
C LEU A 102 2.89 18.51 -7.58
N VAL A 103 3.19 17.33 -8.11
CA VAL A 103 2.97 17.03 -9.55
C VAL A 103 1.48 17.18 -9.90
N PHE A 104 0.58 16.63 -9.08
CA PHE A 104 -0.87 16.79 -9.29
C PHE A 104 -1.35 18.23 -9.08
N VAL A 105 -0.75 18.99 -8.17
CA VAL A 105 -1.01 20.43 -8.02
C VAL A 105 -0.61 21.19 -9.28
N ALA A 106 0.56 20.90 -9.86
CA ALA A 106 0.99 21.51 -11.11
C ALA A 106 0.06 21.13 -12.28
N ILE A 107 -0.36 19.86 -12.35
CA ILE A 107 -1.36 19.39 -13.33
C ILE A 107 -2.68 20.18 -13.19
N ALA A 108 -3.19 20.34 -11.97
CA ALA A 108 -4.41 21.09 -11.71
C ALA A 108 -4.29 22.56 -12.15
N ALA A 109 -3.17 23.20 -11.82
CA ALA A 109 -2.90 24.59 -12.20
C ALA A 109 -2.87 24.78 -13.73
N LEU A 110 -2.24 23.85 -14.45
CA LEU A 110 -2.25 23.84 -15.93
C LEU A 110 -3.65 23.58 -16.49
N GLY A 111 -4.46 22.75 -15.83
CA GLY A 111 -5.86 22.54 -16.16
C GLY A 111 -6.70 23.80 -15.99
N TRP A 112 -6.59 24.50 -14.86
CA TRP A 112 -7.29 25.77 -14.61
C TRP A 112 -6.85 26.89 -15.54
N ALA A 113 -5.59 26.89 -15.98
CA ALA A 113 -5.09 27.82 -16.98
C ALA A 113 -5.59 27.51 -18.41
N GLY A 114 -6.38 26.45 -18.60
CA GLY A 114 -6.91 26.04 -19.91
C GLY A 114 -5.87 25.37 -20.82
N VAL A 115 -4.67 25.08 -20.31
CA VAL A 115 -3.60 24.41 -21.08
C VAL A 115 -3.91 22.92 -21.27
N LEU A 116 -4.60 22.32 -20.30
CA LEU A 116 -4.92 20.89 -20.28
C LEU A 116 -6.42 20.67 -20.07
N ASN A 117 -6.99 19.69 -20.79
CA ASN A 117 -8.39 19.31 -20.60
C ASN A 117 -8.51 18.39 -19.38
N GLU A 118 -8.75 18.99 -18.21
CA GLU A 118 -8.93 18.27 -16.95
C GLU A 118 -10.40 17.87 -16.75
N ARG A 119 -10.63 16.58 -16.49
CA ARG A 119 -11.97 15.95 -16.53
C ARG A 119 -12.49 15.52 -15.17
N ASP A 120 -11.75 15.75 -14.09
CA ASP A 120 -12.20 15.42 -12.73
C ASP A 120 -11.86 16.54 -11.70
N PRO A 121 -12.64 17.63 -11.67
CA PRO A 121 -12.41 18.75 -10.76
C PRO A 121 -12.50 18.36 -9.29
N SER A 122 -13.27 17.31 -8.96
CA SER A 122 -13.51 16.86 -7.59
C SER A 122 -12.22 16.39 -6.88
N ARG A 123 -11.21 15.97 -7.64
CA ARG A 123 -9.92 15.52 -7.10
C ARG A 123 -8.97 16.66 -6.76
N TYR A 124 -9.17 17.86 -7.30
CA TYR A 124 -8.25 18.99 -7.15
C TYR A 124 -8.79 20.05 -6.20
N ASP A 125 -9.32 19.59 -5.07
CA ASP A 125 -9.83 20.45 -4.01
C ASP A 125 -8.67 21.05 -3.19
N VAL A 126 -8.47 22.36 -3.34
CA VAL A 126 -7.46 23.15 -2.61
C VAL A 126 -7.65 23.11 -1.10
N THR A 127 -8.89 22.95 -0.63
CA THR A 127 -9.20 22.86 0.80
C THR A 127 -8.67 21.57 1.43
N CYS A 128 -8.34 20.57 0.61
CA CYS A 128 -7.78 19.28 1.01
C CYS A 128 -6.24 19.22 0.98
N ILE A 129 -5.54 20.31 0.61
CA ILE A 129 -4.07 20.36 0.65
C ILE A 129 -3.54 20.15 2.08
N PRO A 130 -4.02 20.87 3.12
CA PRO A 130 -3.57 20.64 4.48
C PRO A 130 -3.75 19.20 4.95
N GLN A 131 -4.87 18.57 4.57
CA GLN A 131 -5.25 17.21 4.93
C GLN A 131 -4.29 16.21 4.28
N ASN A 132 -3.90 16.44 3.03
CA ASN A 132 -2.90 15.61 2.35
C ASN A 132 -1.50 15.80 2.93
N VAL A 133 -1.12 17.02 3.30
CA VAL A 133 0.17 17.30 3.96
C VAL A 133 0.26 16.60 5.31
N LEU A 134 -0.84 16.59 6.07
CA LEU A 134 -0.97 15.98 7.40
C LEU A 134 -1.35 14.50 7.38
N PHE A 135 -1.57 13.89 6.22
CA PHE A 135 -2.02 12.49 6.06
C PHE A 135 -3.37 12.17 6.72
N ILE A 136 -4.30 13.11 6.76
CA ILE A 136 -5.65 12.92 7.34
C ILE A 136 -6.78 12.89 6.30
N HIS A 137 -6.44 12.93 5.01
CA HIS A 137 -7.40 12.98 3.90
C HIS A 137 -8.20 11.70 3.68
N ALA A 138 -7.84 10.57 4.30
CA ALA A 138 -8.61 9.32 4.29
C ALA A 138 -9.49 9.10 5.54
N TRP A 139 -9.64 10.15 6.36
CA TRP A 139 -10.34 10.09 7.65
C TRP A 139 -11.78 10.62 7.54
N GLY A 140 -12.29 10.82 6.32
CA GLY A 140 -13.56 11.51 6.08
C GLY A 140 -13.45 13.04 6.13
N THR A 141 -12.24 13.61 6.05
CA THR A 141 -12.00 15.06 6.07
C THR A 141 -12.02 15.71 4.67
N CYS A 142 -12.10 14.89 3.63
CA CYS A 142 -12.16 15.27 2.23
C CYS A 142 -13.36 14.58 1.56
N HIS A 143 -13.84 15.13 0.45
CA HIS A 143 -15.02 14.62 -0.26
C HIS A 143 -14.70 13.66 -1.43
N ALA A 144 -13.41 13.46 -1.72
CA ALA A 144 -12.92 12.58 -2.77
C ALA A 144 -11.48 12.12 -2.49
N GLN A 145 -10.99 11.21 -3.32
CA GLN A 145 -9.57 10.84 -3.38
C GLN A 145 -8.75 11.97 -4.03
N THR A 146 -8.37 12.97 -3.22
CA THR A 146 -7.76 14.22 -3.71
C THR A 146 -6.29 14.07 -4.11
N TRP A 147 -5.85 14.91 -5.05
CA TRP A 147 -4.49 15.00 -5.61
C TRP A 147 -3.98 13.65 -6.14
N ASN A 148 -3.08 13.00 -5.40
CA ASN A 148 -2.67 11.65 -5.69
C ASN A 148 -3.70 10.67 -5.13
N PHE A 149 -4.67 10.27 -5.96
CA PHE A 149 -5.86 9.55 -5.51
C PHE A 149 -5.60 8.23 -4.78
N VAL A 150 -4.47 7.55 -5.04
CA VAL A 150 -4.11 6.30 -4.34
C VAL A 150 -3.52 6.56 -2.95
N SER A 151 -3.14 7.80 -2.63
CA SER A 151 -2.49 8.13 -1.35
C SER A 151 -3.39 7.94 -0.13
N TRP A 152 -4.70 7.70 -0.31
CA TRP A 152 -5.63 7.43 0.79
C TRP A 152 -5.14 6.27 1.69
N ALA A 153 -4.53 5.22 1.12
CA ALA A 153 -4.03 4.09 1.91
C ALA A 153 -2.87 4.49 2.82
N ILE A 154 -2.06 5.48 2.42
CA ILE A 154 -0.97 6.04 3.22
C ILE A 154 -1.53 6.86 4.38
N SER A 155 -2.61 7.63 4.13
CA SER A 155 -3.34 8.35 5.18
C SER A 155 -3.98 7.40 6.19
N ALA A 156 -4.57 6.30 5.72
CA ALA A 156 -5.10 5.24 6.58
C ALA A 156 -3.98 4.61 7.43
N GLU A 157 -2.84 4.28 6.81
CA GLU A 157 -1.68 3.72 7.50
C GLU A 157 -1.09 4.68 8.55
N MET A 158 -1.01 5.99 8.25
CA MET A 158 -0.60 6.99 9.23
C MET A 158 -1.57 7.07 10.42
N GLY A 159 -2.88 6.93 10.19
CA GLY A 159 -3.88 6.79 11.25
C GLY A 159 -3.58 5.61 12.17
N MET A 160 -3.23 4.45 11.62
CA MET A 160 -2.82 3.28 12.40
C MET A 160 -1.53 3.51 13.19
N TYR A 161 -0.57 4.23 12.61
CA TYR A 161 0.66 4.62 13.30
C TYR A 161 0.42 5.56 14.48
N ILE A 162 -0.51 6.52 14.32
CA ILE A 162 -0.93 7.42 15.39
C ILE A 162 -1.67 6.63 16.50
N ALA A 163 -2.45 5.63 16.12
CA ALA A 163 -3.16 4.77 17.08
C ALA A 163 -2.26 3.75 17.79
N LEU A 164 -1.00 3.55 17.38
CA LEU A 164 -0.15 2.46 17.89
C LEU A 164 -0.03 2.38 19.41
N PRO A 165 0.05 3.47 20.21
CA PRO A 165 0.07 3.35 21.66
C PRO A 165 -1.18 2.64 22.21
N LEU A 166 -2.36 2.95 21.66
CA LEU A 166 -3.61 2.27 21.99
C LEU A 166 -3.60 0.82 21.52
N LEU A 167 -3.15 0.56 20.29
CA LEU A 167 -3.08 -0.80 19.76
C LEU A 167 -2.13 -1.67 20.58
N PHE A 168 -0.97 -1.13 21.00
CA PHE A 168 -0.05 -1.86 21.87
C PHE A 168 -0.63 -2.12 23.25
N TRP A 169 -1.39 -1.18 23.81
CA TRP A 169 -2.14 -1.40 25.05
C TRP A 169 -3.18 -2.52 24.93
N ILE A 170 -3.82 -2.68 23.75
CA ILE A 170 -4.68 -3.84 23.46
C ILE A 170 -3.83 -5.12 23.41
N THR A 171 -2.75 -5.14 22.64
CA THR A 171 -1.92 -6.35 22.49
C THR A 171 -1.25 -6.78 23.79
N ALA A 172 -0.93 -5.86 24.70
CA ALA A 172 -0.36 -6.15 26.00
C ALA A 172 -1.31 -6.94 26.92
N ARG A 173 -2.62 -6.94 26.63
CA ARG A 173 -3.61 -7.78 27.33
C ARG A 173 -3.62 -9.24 26.89
N GLY A 174 -2.84 -9.59 25.88
CA GLY A 174 -2.75 -10.94 25.34
C GLY A 174 -3.41 -11.08 23.96
N TRP A 175 -3.20 -12.24 23.35
CA TRP A 175 -3.65 -12.52 21.99
C TRP A 175 -5.18 -12.58 21.87
N GLN A 176 -5.90 -12.92 22.94
CA GLN A 176 -7.36 -12.97 22.94
C GLN A 176 -7.98 -11.57 22.76
N ALA A 177 -7.43 -10.56 23.43
CA ALA A 177 -7.90 -9.17 23.27
C ALA A 177 -7.62 -8.66 21.85
N THR A 178 -6.43 -8.94 21.32
CA THR A 178 -6.06 -8.62 19.94
C THR A 178 -6.98 -9.31 18.94
N ALA A 179 -7.28 -10.60 19.14
CA ALA A 179 -8.20 -11.37 18.31
C ALA A 179 -9.63 -10.83 18.38
N ALA A 180 -10.12 -10.50 19.57
CA ALA A 180 -11.44 -9.91 19.75
C ALA A 180 -11.58 -8.59 18.97
N VAL A 181 -10.56 -7.73 18.99
CA VAL A 181 -10.58 -6.48 18.20
C VAL A 181 -10.41 -6.75 16.70
N ALA A 182 -9.51 -7.66 16.30
CA ALA A 182 -9.29 -7.99 14.90
C ALA A 182 -10.54 -8.56 14.23
N PHE A 183 -11.13 -9.60 14.82
CA PHE A 183 -12.33 -10.25 14.28
C PHE A 183 -13.60 -9.47 14.56
N GLY A 184 -13.69 -8.79 15.71
CA GLY A 184 -14.83 -7.93 16.04
C GLY A 184 -14.94 -6.73 15.10
N SER A 185 -13.83 -6.06 14.80
CA SER A 185 -13.81 -4.99 13.80
C SER A 185 -14.07 -5.53 12.39
N LEU A 186 -13.51 -6.69 12.00
CA LEU A 186 -13.80 -7.30 10.71
C LEU A 186 -15.29 -7.61 10.55
N ALA A 187 -15.89 -8.27 11.54
CA ALA A 187 -17.31 -8.60 11.52
C ALA A 187 -18.15 -7.32 11.45
N LEU A 188 -17.90 -6.35 12.33
CA LEU A 188 -18.60 -5.07 12.33
C LEU A 188 -18.56 -4.39 10.95
N LEU A 189 -17.38 -4.30 10.33
CA LEU A 189 -17.23 -3.64 9.04
C LEU A 189 -17.82 -4.43 7.87
N ILE A 190 -17.83 -5.77 7.92
CA ILE A 190 -18.54 -6.59 6.93
C ILE A 190 -20.06 -6.32 6.98
N TRP A 191 -20.61 -6.12 8.18
CA TRP A 191 -22.02 -5.78 8.38
C TRP A 191 -22.35 -4.33 8.01
N MET A 192 -21.36 -3.43 8.06
CA MET A 192 -21.54 -2.04 7.64
C MET A 192 -21.51 -1.95 6.11
N THR A 193 -22.60 -1.43 5.56
CA THR A 193 -22.65 -0.97 4.17
C THR A 193 -22.95 0.52 4.18
N ARG A 194 -22.35 1.25 3.25
CA ARG A 194 -22.59 2.68 3.12
C ARG A 194 -22.71 3.04 1.65
N ASP A 195 -23.79 3.73 1.31
CA ASP A 195 -24.10 4.13 -0.06
C ASP A 195 -24.10 2.95 -1.05
N GLY A 196 -24.49 1.76 -0.57
CA GLY A 196 -24.48 0.51 -1.34
C GLY A 196 -23.09 -0.13 -1.52
N GLU A 197 -22.04 0.50 -1.02
CA GLU A 197 -20.67 -0.03 -1.06
C GLU A 197 -20.30 -0.82 0.19
N SER A 198 -19.57 -1.91 -0.03
CA SER A 198 -18.95 -2.68 1.05
C SER A 198 -17.76 -1.92 1.64
N PHE A 199 -17.41 -2.16 2.90
CA PHE A 199 -16.24 -1.49 3.51
C PHE A 199 -14.92 -1.73 2.76
N SER A 200 -14.83 -2.83 1.99
CA SER A 200 -13.69 -3.14 1.11
C SER A 200 -13.48 -2.15 -0.05
N GLN A 201 -14.40 -1.21 -0.23
CA GLN A 201 -14.33 -0.13 -1.22
C GLN A 201 -14.09 1.24 -0.58
N TRP A 202 -14.18 1.36 0.75
CA TRP A 202 -13.93 2.60 1.45
C TRP A 202 -12.48 3.06 1.22
N THR A 203 -12.33 4.35 0.93
CA THR A 203 -11.04 4.96 0.59
C THR A 203 -10.83 6.30 1.28
N TYR A 204 -11.33 7.41 0.72
CA TYR A 204 -11.18 8.75 1.30
C TYR A 204 -12.07 8.94 2.54
N ASP A 205 -13.25 8.32 2.53
CA ASP A 205 -14.14 8.24 3.67
C ASP A 205 -13.96 6.88 4.35
N PHE A 206 -13.79 6.88 5.67
CA PHE A 206 -13.55 5.68 6.50
C PHE A 206 -12.34 4.79 6.12
N GLY A 207 -11.39 5.30 5.33
CA GLY A 207 -10.19 4.53 4.95
C GLY A 207 -9.37 4.04 6.14
N VAL A 208 -9.28 4.87 7.20
CA VAL A 208 -8.64 4.47 8.47
C VAL A 208 -9.38 3.29 9.12
N ALA A 209 -10.71 3.33 9.16
CA ALA A 209 -11.51 2.26 9.75
C ALA A 209 -11.31 0.95 8.98
N ARG A 210 -11.28 1.01 7.64
CA ARG A 210 -10.96 -0.15 6.78
C ARG A 210 -9.61 -0.78 7.11
N ALA A 211 -8.61 0.00 7.52
CA ALA A 211 -7.29 -0.52 7.86
C ALA A 211 -7.24 -1.31 9.17
N VAL A 212 -8.18 -1.06 10.10
CA VAL A 212 -8.16 -1.63 11.46
C VAL A 212 -8.13 -3.16 11.48
N PRO A 213 -9.03 -3.89 10.78
CA PRO A 213 -9.06 -5.34 10.88
C PRO A 213 -7.77 -5.99 10.36
N GLY A 214 -7.31 -5.58 9.17
CA GLY A 214 -6.08 -6.08 8.57
C GLY A 214 -4.88 -5.82 9.48
N PHE A 215 -4.71 -4.59 9.95
CA PHE A 215 -3.60 -4.22 10.82
C PHE A 215 -3.60 -5.02 12.13
N MET A 216 -4.76 -5.19 12.77
CA MET A 216 -4.91 -5.97 13.99
C MET A 216 -4.68 -7.46 13.76
N LEU A 217 -5.10 -8.01 12.61
CA LEU A 217 -4.75 -9.38 12.20
C LEU A 217 -3.24 -9.55 12.04
N GLY A 218 -2.53 -8.54 11.51
CA GLY A 218 -1.07 -8.53 11.45
C GLY A 218 -0.41 -8.58 12.83
N MET A 219 -0.89 -7.76 13.76
CA MET A 219 -0.40 -7.76 15.15
C MET A 219 -0.70 -9.09 15.87
N LEU A 220 -1.89 -9.66 15.64
CA LEU A 220 -2.27 -10.98 16.16
C LEU A 220 -1.36 -12.07 15.60
N ALA A 221 -1.07 -12.03 14.30
CA ALA A 221 -0.18 -12.99 13.63
C ALA A 221 1.23 -12.93 14.21
N PHE A 222 1.71 -11.76 14.65
CA PHE A 222 2.98 -11.66 15.38
C PHE A 222 2.92 -12.35 16.75
N GLN A 223 1.84 -12.16 17.52
CA GLN A 223 1.67 -12.83 18.83
C GLN A 223 1.56 -14.35 18.69
N LEU A 224 0.96 -14.83 17.60
CA LEU A 224 0.75 -16.25 17.32
C LEU A 224 1.80 -16.84 16.36
N LYS A 225 2.90 -16.14 16.11
CA LYS A 225 3.89 -16.55 15.09
C LYS A 225 4.45 -17.96 15.32
N ASP A 226 4.65 -18.37 16.57
CA ASP A 226 5.21 -19.67 16.91
C ASP A 226 4.18 -20.80 16.72
N VAL A 227 2.89 -20.48 16.81
CA VAL A 227 1.78 -21.38 16.46
C VAL A 227 1.67 -21.48 14.94
N LEU A 228 1.71 -20.33 14.25
CA LEU A 228 1.66 -20.25 12.79
C LEU A 228 2.85 -20.96 12.13
N ALA A 229 4.04 -20.93 12.74
CA ALA A 229 5.22 -21.63 12.27
C ALA A 229 5.02 -23.15 12.14
N LYS A 230 4.05 -23.73 12.87
CA LYS A 230 3.71 -25.16 12.80
C LYS A 230 2.88 -25.53 11.56
N LEU A 231 2.39 -24.55 10.80
CA LEU A 231 1.61 -24.80 9.59
C LEU A 231 2.48 -25.53 8.54
N PRO A 232 2.17 -26.78 8.19
CA PRO A 232 3.00 -27.52 7.25
C PRO A 232 2.98 -26.85 5.88
N PHE A 233 4.14 -26.80 5.21
CA PHE A 233 4.26 -26.28 3.85
C PHE A 233 3.75 -24.83 3.67
N ALA A 234 3.85 -23.98 4.70
CA ALA A 234 3.31 -22.61 4.71
C ALA A 234 3.67 -21.79 3.45
N ARG A 235 4.91 -21.89 2.96
CA ARG A 235 5.32 -21.20 1.71
C ARG A 235 4.51 -21.62 0.49
N PHE A 236 4.14 -22.90 0.38
CA PHE A 236 3.39 -23.44 -0.75
C PHE A 236 1.91 -23.10 -0.59
N VAL A 237 1.38 -23.19 0.64
CA VAL A 237 0.02 -22.74 0.98
C VAL A 237 -0.16 -21.27 0.63
N MET A 238 0.81 -20.41 0.94
CA MET A 238 0.76 -18.98 0.60
C MET A 238 0.58 -18.75 -0.91
N TRP A 239 1.42 -19.37 -1.75
CA TRP A 239 1.32 -19.22 -3.20
C TRP A 239 0.08 -19.92 -3.79
N ALA A 240 -0.34 -21.05 -3.21
CA ALA A 240 -1.56 -21.75 -3.60
C ALA A 240 -2.82 -20.92 -3.29
N LEU A 241 -2.87 -20.25 -2.14
CA LEU A 241 -3.95 -19.33 -1.78
C LEU A 241 -3.97 -18.11 -2.70
N LEU A 242 -2.81 -17.58 -3.08
CA LEU A 242 -2.75 -16.50 -4.06
C LEU A 242 -3.21 -16.96 -5.45
N ALA A 243 -2.86 -18.17 -5.88
CA ALA A 243 -3.40 -18.77 -7.09
C ALA A 243 -4.92 -18.99 -7.01
N ALA A 244 -5.42 -19.48 -5.86
CA ALA A 244 -6.83 -19.66 -5.59
C ALA A 244 -7.60 -18.34 -5.60
N PHE A 245 -7.00 -17.23 -5.16
CA PHE A 245 -7.59 -15.90 -5.28
C PHE A 245 -7.87 -15.54 -6.75
N PHE A 246 -6.93 -15.78 -7.67
CA PHE A 246 -7.16 -15.50 -9.10
C PHE A 246 -8.27 -16.39 -9.67
N VAL A 247 -8.27 -17.69 -9.34
CA VAL A 247 -9.30 -18.63 -9.80
C VAL A 247 -10.68 -18.27 -9.25
N ALA A 248 -10.77 -17.98 -7.95
CA ALA A 248 -12.03 -17.58 -7.30
C ALA A 248 -12.54 -16.24 -7.85
N SER A 249 -11.64 -15.29 -8.11
CA SER A 249 -12.01 -14.01 -8.71
C SER A 249 -12.53 -14.20 -10.14
N TRP A 250 -11.89 -15.05 -10.94
CA TRP A 250 -12.37 -15.40 -12.28
C TRP A 250 -13.73 -16.11 -12.24
N ALA A 251 -13.96 -16.96 -11.24
CA ALA A 251 -15.22 -17.64 -11.01
C ALA A 251 -16.34 -16.73 -10.43
N GLY A 252 -16.08 -15.44 -10.23
CA GLY A 252 -17.08 -14.49 -9.73
C GLY A 252 -17.37 -14.61 -8.22
N ALA A 253 -16.40 -15.09 -7.42
CA ALA A 253 -16.54 -15.13 -5.97
C ALA A 253 -16.80 -13.74 -5.37
N SER A 254 -17.54 -13.70 -4.27
CA SER A 254 -17.87 -12.42 -3.62
C SER A 254 -16.61 -11.70 -3.12
N ARG A 255 -16.63 -10.36 -3.13
CA ARG A 255 -15.52 -9.53 -2.62
C ARG A 255 -15.14 -9.89 -1.18
N THR A 256 -16.11 -10.20 -0.34
CA THR A 256 -15.86 -10.64 1.04
C THR A 256 -15.08 -11.95 1.09
N ALA A 257 -15.47 -12.95 0.29
CA ALA A 257 -14.74 -14.22 0.23
C ALA A 257 -13.30 -14.00 -0.27
N LEU A 258 -13.12 -13.19 -1.32
CA LEU A 258 -11.81 -12.84 -1.85
C LEU A 258 -10.94 -12.11 -0.81
N LEU A 259 -11.53 -11.19 -0.04
CA LEU A 259 -10.83 -10.48 1.04
C LEU A 259 -10.35 -11.44 2.13
N LEU A 260 -11.17 -12.43 2.51
CA LEU A 260 -10.76 -13.46 3.47
C LEU A 260 -9.61 -14.32 2.94
N VAL A 261 -9.61 -14.65 1.65
CA VAL A 261 -8.47 -15.32 0.99
C VAL A 261 -7.22 -14.45 1.06
N ILE A 262 -7.32 -13.15 0.81
CA ILE A 262 -6.18 -12.23 0.92
C ILE A 262 -5.60 -12.18 2.34
N TYR A 263 -6.45 -12.15 3.38
CA TYR A 263 -5.97 -12.26 4.76
C TYR A 263 -5.31 -13.61 5.03
N ALA A 264 -5.86 -14.70 4.51
CA ALA A 264 -5.24 -16.03 4.61
C ALA A 264 -3.87 -16.09 3.91
N VAL A 265 -3.70 -15.44 2.76
CA VAL A 265 -2.40 -15.29 2.07
C VAL A 265 -1.39 -14.60 2.98
N GLY A 266 -1.79 -13.49 3.62
CA GLY A 266 -0.93 -12.76 4.57
C GLY A 266 -0.53 -13.61 5.78
N LEU A 267 -1.48 -14.33 6.39
CA LEU A 267 -1.21 -15.22 7.52
C LEU A 267 -0.30 -16.40 7.13
N ALA A 268 -0.49 -16.98 5.94
CA ALA A 268 0.39 -18.01 5.40
C ALA A 268 1.81 -17.47 5.12
N GLY A 269 1.93 -16.20 4.69
CA GLY A 269 3.21 -15.51 4.56
C GLY A 269 3.91 -15.32 5.90
N VAL A 270 3.18 -14.89 6.93
CA VAL A 270 3.71 -14.81 8.31
C VAL A 270 4.17 -16.19 8.80
N ALA A 271 3.36 -17.22 8.58
CA ALA A 271 3.70 -18.60 8.94
C ALA A 271 4.99 -19.07 8.24
N ALA A 272 5.16 -18.74 6.96
CA ALA A 272 6.35 -19.09 6.20
C ALA A 272 7.60 -18.35 6.70
N ASP A 273 7.51 -17.05 6.99
CA ASP A 273 8.62 -16.28 7.57
C ASP A 273 8.97 -16.76 9.00
N ALA A 274 7.96 -17.17 9.79
CA ALA A 274 8.16 -17.71 11.14
C ALA A 274 8.87 -19.09 11.16
N GLN A 275 8.84 -19.83 10.04
CA GLN A 275 9.62 -21.06 9.85
C GLN A 275 11.11 -20.81 9.58
N GLY A 276 11.53 -19.55 9.47
CA GLY A 276 12.90 -19.15 9.21
C GLY A 276 13.22 -18.95 7.73
N VAL A 277 14.50 -18.77 7.43
CA VAL A 277 14.95 -18.39 6.10
C VAL A 277 14.80 -19.55 5.11
N GLN A 278 13.83 -19.44 4.21
CA GLN A 278 13.61 -20.41 3.14
C GLN A 278 14.10 -19.89 1.77
N GLY A 279 14.56 -20.81 0.92
CA GLY A 279 14.88 -20.53 -0.48
C GLY A 279 13.63 -20.41 -1.37
N GLY A 280 13.85 -20.23 -2.68
CA GLY A 280 12.78 -20.23 -3.69
C GLY A 280 12.42 -18.85 -4.21
N ILE A 281 11.21 -18.74 -4.77
CA ILE A 281 10.73 -17.52 -5.46
C ILE A 281 10.71 -16.29 -4.55
N SER A 282 10.34 -16.44 -3.27
CA SER A 282 10.31 -15.34 -2.31
C SER A 282 11.66 -14.68 -2.13
N ARG A 283 12.76 -15.46 -2.07
CA ARG A 283 14.11 -14.91 -1.96
C ARG A 283 14.51 -14.07 -3.19
N ARG A 284 13.99 -14.41 -4.38
CA ARG A 284 14.25 -13.65 -5.61
C ARG A 284 13.40 -12.38 -5.69
N LEU A 285 12.18 -12.41 -5.17
CA LEU A 285 11.23 -11.30 -5.20
C LEU A 285 11.44 -10.30 -4.05
N ALA A 286 11.82 -10.75 -2.86
CA ALA A 286 11.95 -9.91 -1.67
C ALA A 286 12.81 -8.64 -1.86
N PRO A 287 13.96 -8.65 -2.56
CA PRO A 287 14.73 -7.42 -2.81
C PRO A 287 13.93 -6.34 -3.53
N TRP A 288 12.99 -6.73 -4.39
CA TRP A 288 12.17 -5.81 -5.17
C TRP A 288 11.08 -5.13 -4.34
N ALA A 289 10.80 -5.63 -3.13
CA ALA A 289 9.85 -5.02 -2.19
C ALA A 289 10.21 -3.56 -1.87
N GLN A 290 11.48 -3.19 -1.93
CA GLN A 290 11.91 -1.79 -1.76
C GLN A 290 11.28 -0.84 -2.77
N LEU A 291 10.90 -1.33 -3.95
CA LEU A 291 10.24 -0.54 -4.99
C LEU A 291 8.73 -0.43 -4.80
N SER A 292 8.12 -1.20 -3.89
CA SER A 292 6.66 -1.29 -3.78
C SER A 292 6.02 0.06 -3.52
N PHE A 293 6.64 0.88 -2.67
CA PHE A 293 6.17 2.23 -2.33
C PHE A 293 6.29 3.20 -3.51
N SER A 294 7.43 3.18 -4.20
CA SER A 294 7.67 4.01 -5.38
C SER A 294 6.72 3.65 -6.53
N LEU A 295 6.54 2.36 -6.81
CA LEU A 295 5.57 1.86 -7.79
C LEU A 295 4.14 2.31 -7.43
N TYR A 296 3.79 2.21 -6.14
CA TYR A 296 2.48 2.63 -5.65
C TYR A 296 2.22 4.13 -5.85
N LEU A 297 3.18 5.02 -5.56
CA LEU A 297 2.94 6.46 -5.65
C LEU A 297 3.16 7.06 -7.04
N LEU A 298 3.98 6.43 -7.89
CA LEU A 298 4.32 6.94 -9.22
C LEU A 298 3.38 6.46 -10.32
N HIS A 299 2.73 5.30 -10.17
CA HIS A 299 1.82 4.79 -11.20
C HIS A 299 0.62 5.72 -11.51
N PRO A 300 0.06 6.51 -10.58
CA PRO A 300 -0.99 7.48 -10.90
C PRO A 300 -0.51 8.57 -11.86
N ILE A 301 0.77 8.97 -11.74
CA ILE A 301 1.39 9.95 -12.65
C ILE A 301 1.52 9.31 -14.04
N ALA A 302 2.00 8.07 -14.13
CA ALA A 302 2.07 7.34 -15.40
C ALA A 302 0.67 7.13 -16.01
N LEU A 303 -0.32 6.79 -15.20
CA LEU A 303 -1.72 6.64 -15.62
C LEU A 303 -2.26 7.95 -16.20
N LYS A 304 -2.04 9.08 -15.50
CA LYS A 304 -2.57 10.38 -15.90
C LYS A 304 -1.84 10.93 -17.14
N ILE A 305 -0.52 10.98 -17.11
CA ILE A 305 0.27 11.60 -18.17
C ILE A 305 0.39 10.66 -19.36
N ALA A 306 0.92 9.46 -19.14
CA ALA A 306 1.29 8.60 -20.25
C ALA A 306 0.13 7.81 -20.83
N LEU A 307 -0.78 7.26 -20.00
CA LEU A 307 -1.90 6.49 -20.52
C LEU A 307 -3.04 7.40 -20.98
N ASN A 308 -3.50 8.32 -20.12
CA ASN A 308 -4.65 9.17 -20.42
C ASN A 308 -4.30 10.26 -21.45
N TRP A 309 -3.32 11.13 -21.19
CA TRP A 309 -3.05 12.24 -22.10
C TRP A 309 -2.28 11.84 -23.35
N VAL A 310 -1.17 11.10 -23.21
CA VAL A 310 -0.36 10.70 -24.37
C VAL A 310 -1.04 9.58 -25.16
N GLY A 311 -1.27 8.43 -24.53
CA GLY A 311 -1.81 7.24 -25.20
C GLY A 311 -3.23 7.47 -25.74
N PHE A 312 -4.19 7.70 -24.84
CA PHE A 312 -5.60 7.85 -25.22
C PHE A 312 -5.89 9.19 -25.90
N GLY A 313 -5.40 10.30 -25.34
CA GLY A 313 -5.71 11.64 -25.81
C GLY A 313 -4.98 12.04 -27.09
N ALA A 314 -3.65 12.12 -27.06
CA ALA A 314 -2.83 12.65 -28.14
C ALA A 314 -2.64 11.66 -29.29
N TRP A 315 -2.44 10.38 -28.98
CA TRP A 315 -2.19 9.33 -29.98
C TRP A 315 -3.43 8.53 -30.36
N GLY A 316 -4.54 8.69 -29.65
CA GLY A 316 -5.79 7.97 -29.95
C GLY A 316 -5.66 6.45 -29.83
N LEU A 317 -4.73 5.95 -29.01
CA LEU A 317 -4.50 4.51 -28.86
C LEU A 317 -5.76 3.83 -28.30
N SER A 318 -6.11 2.71 -28.92
CA SER A 318 -7.23 1.85 -28.52
C SER A 318 -6.90 0.38 -28.79
N GLY A 319 -7.76 -0.54 -28.33
CA GLY A 319 -7.59 -1.98 -28.52
C GLY A 319 -6.21 -2.48 -28.09
N ASP A 320 -5.58 -3.31 -28.93
CA ASP A 320 -4.30 -3.95 -28.62
C ASP A 320 -3.13 -2.96 -28.53
N ALA A 321 -3.16 -1.85 -29.27
CA ALA A 321 -2.13 -0.82 -29.18
C ALA A 321 -2.11 -0.16 -27.79
N MET A 322 -3.30 0.15 -27.23
CA MET A 322 -3.39 0.67 -25.86
C MET A 322 -2.96 -0.37 -24.82
N ARG A 323 -3.27 -1.65 -25.03
CA ARG A 323 -2.83 -2.73 -24.12
C ARG A 323 -1.31 -2.88 -24.09
N LEU A 324 -0.67 -2.86 -25.25
CA LEU A 324 0.80 -2.88 -25.37
C LEU A 324 1.42 -1.63 -24.73
N TRP A 325 0.78 -0.46 -24.88
CA TRP A 325 1.20 0.76 -24.21
C TRP A 325 1.11 0.66 -22.68
N CYS A 326 0.01 0.10 -22.16
CA CYS A 326 -0.13 -0.18 -20.73
C CYS A 326 0.97 -1.12 -20.23
N LEU A 327 1.22 -2.22 -20.94
CA LEU A 327 2.27 -3.19 -20.59
C LEU A 327 3.66 -2.55 -20.58
N LEU A 328 3.97 -1.72 -21.58
CA LEU A 328 5.21 -0.96 -21.63
C LEU A 328 5.36 -0.09 -20.37
N TRP A 329 4.33 0.64 -19.96
CA TRP A 329 4.39 1.49 -18.77
C TRP A 329 4.49 0.71 -17.46
N VAL A 330 3.87 -0.47 -17.36
CA VAL A 330 4.10 -1.37 -16.22
C VAL A 330 5.59 -1.74 -16.11
N ILE A 331 6.25 -2.01 -17.23
CA ILE A 331 7.69 -2.34 -17.26
C ILE A 331 8.55 -1.11 -16.95
N LEU A 332 8.26 0.04 -17.57
CA LEU A 332 9.02 1.29 -17.39
C LEU A 332 8.90 1.86 -15.96
N LEU A 333 7.83 1.53 -15.24
CA LEU A 333 7.69 1.94 -13.84
C LEU A 333 8.77 1.34 -12.94
N PHE A 334 9.35 0.17 -13.24
CA PHE A 334 10.42 -0.44 -12.43
C PHE A 334 11.71 0.39 -12.41
N PRO A 335 12.33 0.75 -13.55
CA PRO A 335 13.50 1.62 -13.54
C PRO A 335 13.17 3.02 -13.00
N ILE A 336 11.98 3.57 -13.26
CA ILE A 336 11.56 4.87 -12.69
C ILE A 336 11.46 4.79 -11.16
N ALA A 337 10.82 3.75 -10.63
CA ALA A 337 10.73 3.48 -9.20
C ALA A 337 12.11 3.32 -8.56
N TYR A 338 13.02 2.61 -9.24
CA TYR A 338 14.40 2.45 -8.76
C TYR A 338 15.16 3.78 -8.70
N LEU A 339 15.03 4.62 -9.73
CA LEU A 339 15.63 5.95 -9.76
C LEU A 339 15.04 6.87 -8.69
N SER A 340 13.72 6.82 -8.46
CA SER A 340 13.07 7.52 -7.35
C SER A 340 13.63 7.06 -6.00
N LEU A 341 13.71 5.75 -5.77
CA LEU A 341 14.20 5.20 -4.52
C LEU A 341 15.63 5.66 -4.19
N VAL A 342 16.54 5.54 -5.16
CA VAL A 342 17.97 5.82 -4.95
C VAL A 342 18.26 7.32 -5.01
N GLY A 343 17.68 8.03 -5.96
CA GLY A 343 17.98 9.44 -6.25
C GLY A 343 17.19 10.43 -5.41
N PHE A 344 16.00 10.07 -4.92
CA PHE A 344 15.12 10.99 -4.22
C PHE A 344 14.72 10.50 -2.82
N GLU A 345 14.13 9.31 -2.71
CA GLU A 345 13.52 8.85 -1.45
C GLU A 345 14.54 8.59 -0.35
N ARG A 346 15.63 7.86 -0.64
CA ARG A 346 16.69 7.60 0.34
C ARG A 346 17.37 8.90 0.81
N PRO A 347 17.85 9.80 -0.08
CA PRO A 347 18.41 11.08 0.34
C PRO A 347 17.45 11.93 1.17
N ALA A 348 16.18 12.04 0.74
CA ALA A 348 15.19 12.84 1.45
C ALA A 348 14.87 12.26 2.83
N ARG A 349 14.73 10.93 2.93
CA ARG A 349 14.52 10.24 4.21
C ARG A 349 15.68 10.50 5.18
N ASP A 350 16.92 10.41 4.70
CA ASP A 350 18.11 10.63 5.52
C ASP A 350 18.20 12.09 5.98
N TRP A 351 17.80 13.05 5.13
CA TRP A 351 17.72 14.46 5.49
C TRP A 351 16.66 14.73 6.57
N VAL A 352 15.43 14.24 6.41
CA VAL A 352 14.35 14.40 7.41
C VAL A 352 14.72 13.72 8.73
N ALA A 353 15.33 12.54 8.69
CA ALA A 353 15.76 11.83 9.89
C ALA A 353 16.85 12.57 10.69
N ARG A 354 17.67 13.42 10.03
CA ARG A 354 18.69 14.25 10.70
C ARG A 354 18.07 15.46 11.41
N LEU A 355 16.99 16.04 10.91
CA LEU A 355 16.31 17.18 11.54
C LEU A 355 15.79 16.87 12.96
N GLY A 356 15.41 15.61 13.21
CA GLY A 356 14.99 15.14 14.53
C GLY A 356 16.13 14.93 15.53
N LYS A 357 17.37 14.79 15.02
CA LYS A 357 18.60 14.68 15.79
C LYS A 357 19.35 16.02 15.73
N ARG A 358 18.78 17.09 16.30
CA ARG A 358 19.61 18.26 16.64
C ARG A 358 20.78 17.74 17.48
N GLU A 359 21.99 17.94 16.95
CA GLU A 359 23.24 17.63 17.63
C GLU A 359 23.12 18.12 19.06
N LYS A 360 23.38 17.21 20.01
CA LYS A 360 23.80 17.64 21.33
C LYS A 360 25.09 18.40 21.08
N LEU A 361 25.01 19.73 21.03
CA LEU A 361 26.19 20.59 21.16
C LEU A 361 26.96 20.07 22.39
N PRO A 362 28.26 19.77 22.27
CA PRO A 362 29.04 19.48 23.46
C PRO A 362 28.91 20.69 24.37
N LEU A 363 28.32 20.48 25.55
CA LEU A 363 28.41 21.46 26.63
C LEU A 363 29.90 21.54 26.97
N SER A 364 30.51 22.66 26.58
CA SER A 364 31.86 23.07 26.95
C SER A 364 31.97 23.26 28.45
#